data_AF-A0A3L6DWM6-F1
#
_entry.id   AF-A0A3L6DWM6-F1
#
_cell.length_a   1.000
_cell.length_b   1.000
_cell.length_c   1.000
_cell.angle_alpha   90.00
_cell.angle_beta   90.00
_cell.angle_gamma   90.00
#
_symmetry.space_group_name_H-M   'P 1'
#
loop_
_entity.id
_entity.type
_entity.pdbx_description
1 polymer ?
#
loop_
_entity_poly.entity_id
_entity_poly.type
_entity_poly.pdbx_seq_one_letter_code
_entity_poly.pdbx_strand_id
1 'polypeptide(L)'
;MTRPHAADHAARATIVDVAVDSGTSFDFERYLSAKARAVHDALDLTLQGLRCPEVLSESMRYSVLAGGKRLRPVLAIAACELVGGTAAAAVPVACAVEMIHTASLIHDDMPCMDDDALRRGRPSNHVAFGEPTALLAGDALLALAFEHVARGSAGAGVPADRALRAVVELGSVAGVGGIAAGQVADMASEGAPSGSVSLGALEYIHVHKTARLVEAAAVSGAVVGGGGDGEVERVRRYAHFLGLLGQVVDDVLDVTGTSEQLGKTAGKDVAAGKATYPRLMGLKGARAYMGELLAKAEAELDGLDAARTAPLRHLARFMAHRQH
;
A
#
# COMPACT_ATOMS: atom_id res chain seq x y z
N MET A 1 43.10 4.00 25.74
CA MET A 1 42.10 3.50 26.69
C MET A 1 40.76 4.14 26.31
N THR A 2 40.12 3.61 25.27
CA THR A 2 38.96 2.69 25.31
C THR A 2 37.64 3.43 25.56
N ARG A 3 36.92 3.70 24.45
CA ARG A 3 35.49 4.08 24.42
C ARG A 3 34.64 2.91 24.93
N PRO A 4 33.52 3.13 25.66
CA PRO A 4 32.54 2.08 25.86
C PRO A 4 31.57 2.03 24.68
N HIS A 5 31.39 0.80 24.18
CA HIS A 5 30.41 0.37 23.19
C HIS A 5 28.98 0.71 23.59
N ALA A 6 28.22 1.33 22.68
CA ALA A 6 26.77 1.32 22.73
C ALA A 6 26.28 -0.08 22.37
N ALA A 7 25.47 -0.66 23.26
CA ALA A 7 24.83 -1.95 23.05
C ALA A 7 23.72 -1.82 22.01
N ASP A 8 23.81 -2.66 21.00
CA ASP A 8 22.87 -2.83 19.89
C ASP A 8 21.61 -3.56 20.40
N HIS A 9 20.52 -2.82 20.63
CA HIS A 9 19.21 -3.40 20.92
C HIS A 9 18.43 -3.59 19.61
N ALA A 10 18.73 -4.68 18.91
CA ALA A 10 17.87 -5.19 17.85
C ALA A 10 16.54 -5.69 18.45
N ALA A 11 15.49 -4.87 18.34
CA ALA A 11 14.13 -5.26 18.68
C ALA A 11 13.63 -6.35 17.72
N ARG A 12 13.57 -7.60 18.19
CA ARG A 12 12.84 -8.68 17.51
C ARG A 12 11.34 -8.43 17.68
N ALA A 13 10.67 -8.00 16.61
CA ALA A 13 9.21 -8.00 16.56
C ALA A 13 8.71 -9.46 16.59
N THR A 14 7.99 -9.83 17.65
CA THR A 14 7.31 -11.11 17.77
C THR A 14 5.98 -11.03 17.02
N ILE A 15 5.91 -11.68 15.86
CA ILE A 15 4.68 -11.93 15.11
C ILE A 15 3.97 -13.09 15.82
N VAL A 16 2.69 -12.91 16.15
CA VAL A 16 1.87 -13.93 16.84
C VAL A 16 1.00 -14.64 15.79
N ASP A 17 1.11 -15.97 15.78
CA ASP A 17 0.41 -16.92 14.91
C ASP A 17 -1.10 -16.66 14.83
N VAL A 18 -1.61 -16.45 13.62
CA VAL A 18 -3.03 -16.61 13.31
C VAL A 18 -3.23 -18.03 12.81
N ALA A 19 -3.91 -18.87 13.60
CA ALA A 19 -4.19 -20.26 13.23
C ALA A 19 -5.04 -20.32 11.96
N VAL A 20 -4.43 -20.84 10.88
CA VAL A 20 -5.10 -21.16 9.61
C VAL A 20 -5.42 -22.65 9.59
N ASP A 21 -6.68 -22.96 9.28
CA ASP A 21 -7.27 -24.30 9.23
C ASP A 21 -6.50 -25.29 8.32
N SER A 22 -6.46 -26.56 8.74
CA SER A 22 -5.49 -27.56 8.28
C SER A 22 -6.03 -28.46 7.16
N GLY A 23 -5.61 -28.16 5.93
CA GLY A 23 -5.72 -29.04 4.77
C GLY A 23 -4.76 -28.57 3.67
N THR A 24 -3.53 -29.12 3.65
CA THR A 24 -2.41 -28.61 2.84
C THR A 24 -2.23 -27.10 2.96
N SER A 25 -1.93 -26.65 4.18
CA SER A 25 -1.88 -25.22 4.55
C SER A 25 -0.90 -24.45 3.66
N PHE A 26 -1.42 -23.47 2.92
CA PHE A 26 -0.59 -22.48 2.25
C PHE A 26 0.09 -21.61 3.31
N ASP A 27 1.41 -21.69 3.39
CA ASP A 27 2.23 -20.91 4.33
C ASP A 27 2.29 -19.45 3.88
N PHE A 28 1.27 -18.68 4.28
CA PHE A 28 1.13 -17.27 3.91
C PHE A 28 2.23 -16.40 4.50
N GLU A 29 2.69 -16.67 5.72
CA GLU A 29 3.74 -15.86 6.35
C GLU A 29 5.07 -15.99 5.62
N ARG A 30 5.44 -17.22 5.24
CA ARG A 30 6.62 -17.46 4.42
C ARG A 30 6.46 -16.84 3.04
N TYR A 31 5.28 -16.96 2.41
CA TYR A 31 5.02 -16.33 1.11
C TYR A 31 5.18 -14.81 1.20
N LEU A 32 4.48 -14.16 2.13
CA LEU A 32 4.51 -12.71 2.35
C LEU A 32 5.94 -12.24 2.61
N SER A 33 6.65 -12.90 3.52
CA SER A 33 8.03 -12.55 3.88
C SER A 33 9.00 -12.69 2.71
N ALA A 34 8.88 -13.77 1.92
CA ALA A 34 9.74 -14.01 0.76
C ALA A 34 9.50 -12.97 -0.34
N LYS A 35 8.23 -12.67 -0.67
CA LYS A 35 7.89 -11.66 -1.68
C LYS A 35 8.27 -10.26 -1.23
N ALA A 36 7.99 -9.90 0.03
CA ALA A 36 8.36 -8.61 0.59
C ALA A 36 9.88 -8.39 0.58
N ARG A 37 10.68 -9.42 0.90
CA ARG A 37 12.15 -9.37 0.80
C ARG A 37 12.61 -9.17 -0.64
N ALA A 38 12.07 -9.94 -1.59
CA ALA A 38 12.45 -9.80 -2.99
C ALA A 38 12.17 -8.38 -3.53
N VAL A 39 11.05 -7.78 -3.14
CA VAL A 39 10.74 -6.38 -3.49
C VAL A 39 11.68 -5.41 -2.79
N HIS A 40 11.98 -5.62 -1.51
CA HIS A 40 12.93 -4.77 -0.77
C HIS A 40 14.30 -4.75 -1.43
N ASP A 41 14.85 -5.93 -1.76
CA ASP A 41 16.15 -6.06 -2.39
C ASP A 41 16.16 -5.41 -3.79
N ALA A 42 15.07 -5.57 -4.56
CA ALA A 42 14.92 -4.92 -5.86
C ALA A 42 14.83 -3.39 -5.77
N LEU A 43 14.11 -2.86 -4.77
CA LEU A 43 14.03 -1.43 -4.49
C LEU A 43 15.39 -0.88 -4.07
N ASP A 44 16.08 -1.56 -3.16
CA ASP A 44 17.40 -1.13 -2.69
C ASP A 44 18.40 -1.06 -3.85
N LEU A 45 18.49 -2.13 -4.66
CA LEU A 45 19.36 -2.18 -5.84
C LEU A 45 19.03 -1.05 -6.84
N THR A 46 17.74 -0.82 -7.10
CA THR A 46 17.29 0.24 -8.01
C THR A 46 17.74 1.61 -7.53
N LEU A 47 17.53 1.90 -6.24
CA LEU A 47 17.85 3.21 -5.67
C LEU A 47 19.35 3.44 -5.49
N GLN A 48 20.16 2.38 -5.26
CA GLN A 48 21.63 2.49 -5.24
C GLN A 48 22.21 2.85 -6.62
N GLY A 49 21.55 2.44 -7.70
CA GLY A 49 22.02 2.63 -9.08
C GLY A 49 21.72 4.01 -9.68
N LEU A 50 21.01 4.89 -8.96
CA LEU A 50 20.58 6.18 -9.48
C LEU A 50 21.72 7.20 -9.56
N ARG A 51 21.82 7.91 -10.68
CA ARG A 51 22.73 9.03 -10.85
C ARG A 51 22.00 10.33 -10.55
N CYS A 52 22.05 10.76 -9.29
CA CYS A 52 21.43 12.01 -8.83
C CYS A 52 22.24 12.58 -7.64
N PRO A 53 21.97 13.83 -7.20
CA PRO A 53 22.59 14.37 -5.99
C PRO A 53 22.39 13.45 -4.78
N GLU A 54 23.44 13.27 -3.98
CA GLU A 54 23.47 12.30 -2.86
C GLU A 54 22.31 12.51 -1.88
N VAL A 55 22.04 13.76 -1.48
CA VAL A 55 20.95 14.12 -0.56
C VAL A 55 19.56 13.69 -1.07
N LEU A 56 19.32 13.74 -2.39
CA LEU A 56 18.06 13.31 -2.98
C LEU A 56 17.96 11.77 -2.94
N SER A 57 19.05 11.07 -3.28
CA SER A 57 19.13 9.62 -3.20
C SER A 57 18.88 9.12 -1.77
N GLU A 58 19.56 9.73 -0.79
CA GLU A 58 19.40 9.41 0.63
C GLU A 58 17.97 9.64 1.12
N SER A 59 17.35 10.78 0.77
CA SER A 59 15.96 11.08 1.14
C SER A 59 14.97 10.06 0.54
N MET A 60 15.10 9.70 -0.74
CA MET A 60 14.24 8.69 -1.35
C MET A 60 14.41 7.32 -0.68
N ARG A 61 15.67 6.89 -0.50
CA ARG A 61 16.01 5.61 0.15
C ARG A 61 15.52 5.56 1.58
N TYR A 62 15.64 6.66 2.32
CA TYR A 62 15.20 6.76 3.70
C TYR A 62 13.75 6.34 3.85
N SER A 63 12.85 6.91 3.05
CA SER A 63 11.42 6.63 3.14
C SER A 63 11.05 5.28 2.50
N VAL A 64 11.60 4.96 1.32
CA VAL A 64 11.26 3.73 0.60
C VAL A 64 11.71 2.49 1.39
N LEU A 65 12.90 2.53 2.00
CA LEU A 65 13.50 1.41 2.71
C LEU A 65 13.19 1.38 4.21
N ALA A 66 12.44 2.34 4.75
CA ALA A 66 12.02 2.41 6.17
C ALA A 66 11.15 1.22 6.68
N GLY A 67 11.02 0.15 5.91
CA GLY A 67 10.23 -1.04 6.27
C GLY A 67 8.77 -0.96 5.85
N GLY A 68 7.94 -1.78 6.48
CA GLY A 68 6.53 -1.98 6.14
C GLY A 68 6.25 -3.38 5.60
N LYS A 69 4.98 -3.82 5.68
CA LYS A 69 4.53 -5.16 5.30
C LYS A 69 4.57 -5.44 3.80
N ARG A 70 4.77 -4.41 2.97
CA ARG A 70 4.78 -4.47 1.49
C ARG A 70 3.54 -5.15 0.90
N LEU A 71 2.37 -4.92 1.50
CA LEU A 71 1.13 -5.59 1.09
C LEU A 71 0.75 -5.28 -0.37
N ARG A 72 0.92 -4.02 -0.82
CA ARG A 72 0.62 -3.62 -2.20
C ARG A 72 1.59 -4.27 -3.22
N PRO A 73 2.92 -4.27 -2.99
CA PRO A 73 3.84 -5.06 -3.81
C PRO A 73 3.52 -6.55 -3.87
N VAL A 74 3.23 -7.17 -2.72
CA VAL A 74 2.90 -8.60 -2.66
C VAL A 74 1.57 -8.89 -3.36
N LEU A 75 0.60 -7.98 -3.28
CA LEU A 75 -0.65 -8.08 -4.05
C LEU A 75 -0.39 -8.07 -5.57
N ALA A 76 0.49 -7.18 -6.07
CA ALA A 76 0.84 -7.16 -7.49
C ALA A 76 1.47 -8.49 -7.94
N ILE A 77 2.35 -9.06 -7.13
CA ILE A 77 2.97 -10.37 -7.40
C ILE A 77 1.93 -11.49 -7.36
N ALA A 78 1.07 -11.52 -6.34
CA ALA A 78 0.03 -12.54 -6.20
C ALA A 78 -0.99 -12.50 -7.36
N ALA A 79 -1.36 -11.30 -7.82
CA ALA A 79 -2.26 -11.14 -8.97
C ALA A 79 -1.62 -11.58 -10.29
N CYS A 80 -0.30 -11.37 -10.45
CA CYS A 80 0.46 -11.90 -11.59
C CYS A 80 0.49 -13.44 -11.57
N GLU A 81 0.77 -14.04 -10.40
CA GLU A 81 0.81 -15.50 -10.24
C GLU A 81 -0.57 -16.14 -10.41
N LEU A 82 -1.65 -15.46 -10.00
CA LEU A 82 -3.03 -15.90 -10.19
C LEU A 82 -3.35 -16.22 -11.66
N VAL A 83 -2.92 -15.33 -12.57
CA VAL A 83 -3.16 -15.46 -14.01
C VAL A 83 -2.10 -16.30 -14.73
N GLY A 84 -1.19 -16.93 -13.99
CA GLY A 84 -0.15 -17.81 -14.52
C GLY A 84 1.17 -17.13 -14.89
N GLY A 85 1.31 -15.84 -14.58
CA GLY A 85 2.56 -15.11 -14.73
C GLY A 85 3.61 -15.48 -13.67
N THR A 86 4.81 -14.94 -13.81
CA THR A 86 5.91 -15.16 -12.85
C THR A 86 6.09 -13.96 -11.93
N ALA A 87 6.57 -14.20 -10.72
CA ALA A 87 6.93 -13.11 -9.80
C ALA A 87 7.91 -12.12 -10.45
N ALA A 88 8.90 -12.61 -11.21
CA ALA A 88 9.88 -11.77 -11.90
C ALA A 88 9.25 -10.75 -12.86
N ALA A 89 8.19 -11.14 -13.58
CA ALA A 89 7.43 -10.22 -14.45
C ALA A 89 6.72 -9.10 -13.67
N ALA A 90 6.34 -9.37 -12.42
CA ALA A 90 5.63 -8.42 -11.56
C ALA A 90 6.51 -7.57 -10.67
N VAL A 91 7.77 -7.96 -10.40
CA VAL A 91 8.69 -7.20 -9.51
C VAL A 91 8.82 -5.72 -9.94
N PRO A 92 8.98 -5.36 -11.23
CA PRO A 92 9.04 -3.96 -11.63
C PRO A 92 7.77 -3.16 -11.25
N VAL A 93 6.59 -3.74 -11.48
CA VAL A 93 5.32 -3.15 -11.07
C VAL A 93 5.22 -3.04 -9.55
N ALA A 94 5.61 -4.10 -8.84
CA ALA A 94 5.58 -4.15 -7.38
C ALA A 94 6.46 -3.06 -6.76
N CYS A 95 7.65 -2.82 -7.33
CA CYS A 95 8.54 -1.73 -6.92
C CYS A 95 7.93 -0.36 -7.22
N ALA A 96 7.40 -0.16 -8.44
CA ALA A 96 6.79 1.09 -8.85
C ALA A 96 5.59 1.48 -7.99
N VAL A 97 4.74 0.51 -7.62
CA VAL A 97 3.63 0.71 -6.69
C VAL A 97 4.12 1.20 -5.33
N GLU A 98 5.21 0.62 -4.81
CA GLU A 98 5.77 1.04 -3.52
C GLU A 98 6.43 2.42 -3.60
N MET A 99 7.03 2.77 -4.74
CA MET A 99 7.56 4.11 -4.99
C MET A 99 6.45 5.15 -5.01
N ILE A 100 5.34 4.89 -5.74
CA ILE A 100 4.16 5.77 -5.76
C ILE A 100 3.56 5.92 -4.37
N HIS A 101 3.39 4.81 -3.64
CA HIS A 101 2.88 4.83 -2.28
C HIS A 101 3.80 5.63 -1.35
N THR A 102 5.11 5.46 -1.47
CA THR A 102 6.07 6.18 -0.63
C THR A 102 6.09 7.67 -0.97
N ALA A 103 6.05 8.02 -2.26
CA ALA A 103 5.94 9.41 -2.71
C ALA A 103 4.70 10.08 -2.12
N SER A 104 3.54 9.42 -2.16
CA SER A 104 2.33 9.97 -1.57
C SER A 104 2.46 10.20 -0.07
N LEU A 105 3.11 9.30 0.68
CA LEU A 105 3.34 9.49 2.12
C LEU A 105 4.32 10.63 2.41
N ILE A 106 5.38 10.78 1.62
CA ILE A 106 6.32 11.91 1.79
C ILE A 106 5.60 13.24 1.63
N HIS A 107 4.73 13.36 0.62
CA HIS A 107 3.96 14.57 0.36
C HIS A 107 2.84 14.79 1.39
N ASP A 108 2.13 13.73 1.79
CA ASP A 108 1.10 13.75 2.84
C ASP A 108 1.68 14.28 4.16
N ASP A 109 2.90 13.86 4.54
CA ASP A 109 3.55 14.30 5.77
C ASP A 109 4.00 15.77 5.77
N MET A 110 3.94 16.51 4.64
CA MET A 110 4.45 17.89 4.56
C MET A 110 3.68 18.87 5.47
N PRO A 111 4.31 19.98 5.93
CA PRO A 111 3.64 20.97 6.78
C PRO A 111 2.39 21.61 6.18
N CYS A 112 2.29 21.68 4.86
CA CYS A 112 1.11 22.20 4.17
C CYS A 112 0.00 21.15 3.94
N MET A 113 0.22 19.91 4.38
CA MET A 113 -0.70 18.77 4.31
C MET A 113 -1.04 18.33 5.74
N ASP A 114 -0.59 17.13 6.16
CA ASP A 114 -0.91 16.57 7.48
C ASP A 114 0.04 17.03 8.61
N ASP A 115 1.15 17.69 8.28
CA ASP A 115 2.20 18.17 9.22
C ASP A 115 2.68 17.10 10.21
N ASP A 116 2.81 15.86 9.73
CA ASP A 116 3.21 14.73 10.57
C ASP A 116 4.72 14.69 10.77
N ALA A 117 5.16 14.77 12.03
CA ALA A 117 6.58 14.69 12.38
C ALA A 117 7.16 13.26 12.38
N LEU A 118 6.30 12.23 12.40
CA LEU A 118 6.70 10.82 12.50
C LEU A 118 5.99 9.94 11.46
N ARG A 119 6.76 9.04 10.84
CA ARG A 119 6.26 8.03 9.91
C ARG A 119 7.03 6.72 10.08
N ARG A 120 6.31 5.60 10.23
CA ARG A 120 6.90 4.25 10.42
C ARG A 120 7.91 4.20 11.58
N GLY A 121 7.60 4.89 12.69
CA GLY A 121 8.46 4.96 13.87
C GLY A 121 9.75 5.79 13.71
N ARG A 122 9.89 6.58 12.65
CA ARG A 122 11.04 7.45 12.37
C ARG A 122 10.55 8.88 12.09
N PRO A 123 11.42 9.91 12.17
CA PRO A 123 11.08 11.24 11.67
C PRO A 123 10.54 11.18 10.25
N SER A 124 9.50 11.95 9.94
CA SER A 124 9.02 12.07 8.57
C SER A 124 10.11 12.69 7.68
N ASN A 125 9.96 12.54 6.36
CA ASN A 125 11.03 12.89 5.44
C ASN A 125 11.39 14.39 5.52
N HIS A 126 10.39 15.27 5.61
CA HIS A 126 10.60 16.71 5.69
C HIS A 126 11.30 17.11 7.01
N VAL A 127 11.06 16.40 8.11
CA VAL A 127 11.78 16.61 9.38
C VAL A 127 13.24 16.19 9.27
N ALA A 128 13.53 15.10 8.57
CA ALA A 128 14.88 14.55 8.44
C ALA A 128 15.75 15.29 7.40
N PHE A 129 15.16 15.76 6.29
CA PHE A 129 15.90 16.29 5.13
C PHE A 129 15.50 17.71 4.71
N GLY A 130 14.53 18.32 5.40
CA GLY A 130 13.95 19.61 5.06
C GLY A 130 12.88 19.52 3.97
N GLU A 131 11.97 20.50 3.97
CA GLU A 131 10.82 20.58 3.06
C GLU A 131 11.21 20.53 1.56
N PRO A 132 12.22 21.29 1.07
CA PRO A 132 12.55 21.27 -0.36
C PRO A 132 13.03 19.89 -0.83
N THR A 133 13.81 19.19 0.00
CA THR A 133 14.32 17.86 -0.32
C THR A 133 13.18 16.83 -0.31
N ALA A 134 12.29 16.89 0.68
CA ALA A 134 11.17 15.97 0.78
C ALA A 134 10.21 16.10 -0.41
N LEU A 135 9.88 17.35 -0.79
CA LEU A 135 9.05 17.63 -1.97
C LEU A 135 9.66 16.98 -3.23
N LEU A 136 10.94 17.25 -3.49
CA LEU A 136 11.66 16.73 -4.66
C LEU A 136 11.86 15.21 -4.62
N ALA A 137 12.01 14.61 -3.44
CA ALA A 137 12.11 13.16 -3.28
C ALA A 137 10.80 12.46 -3.64
N GLY A 138 9.66 13.03 -3.25
CA GLY A 138 8.35 12.53 -3.68
C GLY A 138 8.16 12.64 -5.20
N ASP A 139 8.50 13.78 -5.80
CA ASP A 139 8.40 13.99 -7.25
C ASP A 139 9.28 13.01 -8.04
N ALA A 140 10.53 12.85 -7.60
CA ALA A 140 11.49 11.94 -8.23
C ALA A 140 11.06 10.48 -8.12
N LEU A 141 10.55 10.05 -6.96
CA LEU A 141 10.02 8.69 -6.79
C LEU A 141 8.80 8.42 -7.68
N LEU A 142 7.92 9.41 -7.82
CA LEU A 142 6.76 9.30 -8.69
C LEU A 142 7.18 9.13 -10.16
N ALA A 143 8.11 9.96 -10.64
CA ALA A 143 8.65 9.83 -11.99
C ALA A 143 9.40 8.50 -12.21
N LEU A 144 10.23 8.12 -11.24
CA LEU A 144 11.01 6.88 -11.27
C LEU A 144 10.11 5.65 -11.34
N ALA A 145 8.95 5.66 -10.69
CA ALA A 145 8.01 4.53 -10.73
C ALA A 145 7.63 4.16 -12.16
N PHE A 146 7.29 5.16 -13.00
CA PHE A 146 6.91 4.93 -14.40
C PHE A 146 8.09 4.46 -15.26
N GLU A 147 9.24 5.11 -15.09
CA GLU A 147 10.48 4.70 -15.77
C GLU A 147 10.85 3.25 -15.42
N HIS A 148 10.71 2.89 -14.14
CA HIS A 148 11.05 1.59 -13.61
C HIS A 148 10.15 0.47 -14.15
N VAL A 149 8.84 0.71 -14.31
CA VAL A 149 7.96 -0.25 -15.00
C VAL A 149 8.41 -0.42 -16.44
N ALA A 150 8.59 0.65 -17.20
CA ALA A 150 8.93 0.56 -18.62
C ALA A 150 10.25 -0.20 -18.86
N ARG A 151 11.31 0.12 -18.10
CA ARG A 151 12.62 -0.53 -18.24
C ARG A 151 12.64 -1.94 -17.64
N GLY A 152 12.08 -2.11 -16.45
CA GLY A 152 12.08 -3.38 -15.74
C GLY A 152 11.23 -4.45 -16.44
N SER A 153 10.06 -4.07 -16.97
CA SER A 153 9.22 -4.98 -17.74
C SER A 153 9.91 -5.48 -19.00
N ALA A 154 10.63 -4.61 -19.73
CA ALA A 154 11.44 -5.03 -20.87
C ALA A 154 12.54 -6.04 -20.48
N GLY A 155 13.25 -5.78 -19.37
CA GLY A 155 14.27 -6.70 -18.84
C GLY A 155 13.70 -8.05 -18.37
N ALA A 156 12.45 -8.08 -17.93
CA ALA A 156 11.74 -9.29 -17.52
C ALA A 156 11.04 -10.03 -18.67
N GLY A 157 11.18 -9.56 -19.93
CA GLY A 157 10.55 -10.17 -21.09
C GLY A 157 9.04 -9.96 -21.19
N VAL A 158 8.49 -8.95 -20.50
CA VAL A 158 7.07 -8.60 -20.58
C VAL A 158 6.81 -7.87 -21.91
N PRO A 159 5.79 -8.28 -22.69
CA PRO A 159 5.37 -7.57 -23.90
C PRO A 159 5.11 -6.07 -23.67
N ALA A 160 5.55 -5.23 -24.60
CA ALA A 160 5.52 -3.78 -24.46
C ALA A 160 4.10 -3.21 -24.30
N ASP A 161 3.10 -3.81 -24.95
CA ASP A 161 1.69 -3.47 -24.82
C ASP A 161 1.15 -3.68 -23.39
N ARG A 162 1.58 -4.78 -22.74
CA ARG A 162 1.22 -5.07 -21.34
C ARG A 162 1.92 -4.13 -20.37
N ALA A 163 3.20 -3.85 -20.60
CA ALA A 163 3.95 -2.87 -19.82
C ALA A 163 3.31 -1.47 -19.92
N LEU A 164 2.92 -1.05 -21.12
CA LEU A 164 2.23 0.21 -21.35
C LEU A 164 0.85 0.24 -20.66
N ARG A 165 0.07 -0.84 -20.72
CA ARG A 165 -1.20 -0.94 -20.00
C ARG A 165 -1.01 -0.80 -18.48
N ALA A 166 0.03 -1.42 -17.91
CA ALA A 166 0.37 -1.25 -16.50
C ALA A 166 0.75 0.22 -16.17
N VAL A 167 1.53 0.88 -17.04
CA VAL A 167 1.86 2.31 -16.90
C VAL A 167 0.59 3.18 -16.92
N VAL A 168 -0.37 2.89 -17.79
CA VAL A 168 -1.66 3.61 -17.84
C VAL A 168 -2.46 3.42 -16.55
N GLU A 169 -2.52 2.19 -16.03
CA GLU A 169 -3.23 1.89 -14.78
C GLU A 169 -2.62 2.65 -13.59
N LEU A 170 -1.30 2.60 -13.43
CA LEU A 170 -0.58 3.36 -12.38
C LEU A 170 -0.72 4.88 -12.60
N GLY A 171 -0.69 5.33 -13.86
CA GLY A 171 -0.87 6.74 -14.23
C GLY A 171 -2.24 7.26 -13.84
N SER A 172 -3.28 6.43 -13.94
CA SER A 172 -4.64 6.78 -13.51
C SER A 172 -4.74 7.06 -12.00
N VAL A 173 -3.85 6.46 -11.20
CA VAL A 173 -3.78 6.63 -9.74
C VAL A 173 -2.92 7.83 -9.35
N ALA A 174 -1.86 8.11 -10.09
CA ALA A 174 -1.05 9.32 -9.90
C ALA A 174 -1.73 10.58 -10.45
N GLY A 175 -2.65 10.43 -11.39
CA GLY A 175 -3.29 11.53 -12.12
C GLY A 175 -4.48 12.17 -11.41
N VAL A 176 -5.20 13.01 -12.16
CA VAL A 176 -6.27 13.91 -11.68
C VAL A 176 -7.46 13.22 -11.01
N GLY A 177 -7.69 11.94 -11.29
CA GLY A 177 -8.75 11.13 -10.69
C GLY A 177 -8.24 10.12 -9.67
N GLY A 178 -7.02 10.29 -9.16
CA GLY A 178 -6.37 9.34 -8.27
C GLY A 178 -6.10 9.92 -6.88
N ILE A 179 -4.91 9.65 -6.34
CA ILE A 179 -4.54 9.97 -4.94
C ILE A 179 -4.76 11.45 -4.63
N ALA A 180 -4.34 12.35 -5.53
CA ALA A 180 -4.50 13.78 -5.33
C ALA A 180 -5.97 14.22 -5.19
N ALA A 181 -6.89 13.62 -5.95
CA ALA A 181 -8.31 13.91 -5.83
C ALA A 181 -8.89 13.44 -4.49
N GLY A 182 -8.47 12.26 -4.03
CA GLY A 182 -8.81 11.74 -2.71
C GLY A 182 -8.28 12.64 -1.60
N GLN A 183 -7.04 13.10 -1.72
CA GLN A 183 -6.39 13.98 -0.74
C GLN A 183 -7.09 15.34 -0.65
N VAL A 184 -7.37 15.98 -1.79
CA VAL A 184 -8.08 17.27 -1.80
C VAL A 184 -9.48 17.13 -1.21
N ALA A 185 -10.19 16.04 -1.52
CA ALA A 185 -11.50 15.77 -0.94
C ALA A 185 -11.43 15.49 0.57
N ASP A 186 -10.40 14.79 1.05
CA ASP A 186 -10.15 14.54 2.48
C ASP A 186 -9.96 15.87 3.22
N MET A 187 -9.01 16.70 2.76
CA MET A 187 -8.72 18.02 3.34
C MET A 187 -9.95 18.95 3.32
N ALA A 188 -10.73 18.94 2.24
CA ALA A 188 -11.95 19.74 2.15
C ALA A 188 -13.06 19.28 3.13
N SER A 189 -12.97 18.04 3.63
CA SER A 189 -13.90 17.48 4.61
C SER A 189 -13.45 17.65 6.06
N GLU A 190 -12.20 18.09 6.29
CA GLU A 190 -11.67 18.33 7.64
C GLU A 190 -12.39 19.48 8.34
N GLY A 191 -12.65 19.31 9.64
CA GLY A 191 -13.42 20.28 10.42
C GLY A 191 -14.90 20.41 10.03
N ALA A 192 -15.40 19.59 9.09
CA ALA A 192 -16.80 19.63 8.70
C ALA A 192 -17.72 19.20 9.88
N PRO A 193 -18.88 19.85 10.06
CA PRO A 193 -19.81 19.51 11.15
C PRO A 193 -20.18 18.03 11.17
N SER A 194 -20.40 17.48 12.37
CA SER A 194 -20.82 16.07 12.47
C SER A 194 -22.10 15.81 11.69
N GLY A 195 -22.05 14.85 10.76
CA GLY A 195 -23.18 14.49 9.89
C GLY A 195 -23.26 15.26 8.57
N SER A 196 -22.34 16.18 8.26
CA SER A 196 -22.33 16.89 6.97
C SER A 196 -21.65 16.11 5.84
N VAL A 197 -20.80 15.12 6.17
CA VAL A 197 -20.16 14.23 5.19
C VAL A 197 -21.02 12.97 5.03
N SER A 198 -21.50 12.74 3.82
CA SER A 198 -22.27 11.54 3.50
C SER A 198 -21.38 10.31 3.38
N LEU A 199 -21.96 9.12 3.51
CA LEU A 199 -21.23 7.86 3.29
C LEU A 199 -20.62 7.80 1.89
N GLY A 200 -21.33 8.28 0.86
CA GLY A 200 -20.82 8.32 -0.51
C GLY A 200 -19.64 9.29 -0.69
N ALA A 201 -19.61 10.40 0.04
CA ALA A 201 -18.46 11.31 0.03
C ALA A 201 -17.25 10.69 0.74
N LEU A 202 -17.47 10.02 1.88
CA LEU A 202 -16.42 9.28 2.58
C LEU A 202 -15.84 8.15 1.71
N GLU A 203 -16.72 7.38 1.07
CA GLU A 203 -16.29 6.31 0.16
C GLU A 203 -15.50 6.88 -1.03
N TYR A 204 -15.91 8.01 -1.60
CA TYR A 204 -15.15 8.70 -2.65
C TYR A 204 -13.72 9.02 -2.19
N ILE A 205 -13.56 9.62 -1.00
CA ILE A 205 -12.25 9.93 -0.41
C ILE A 205 -11.41 8.67 -0.31
N HIS A 206 -11.94 7.61 0.30
CA HIS A 206 -11.21 6.37 0.53
C HIS A 206 -10.88 5.59 -0.74
N VAL A 207 -11.78 5.58 -1.72
CA VAL A 207 -11.52 5.00 -3.03
C VAL A 207 -10.32 5.69 -3.67
N HIS A 208 -10.33 7.03 -3.70
CA HIS A 208 -9.33 7.79 -4.43
C HIS A 208 -7.99 7.88 -3.69
N LYS A 209 -8.00 8.03 -2.37
CA LYS A 209 -6.79 8.13 -1.52
C LYS A 209 -6.09 6.78 -1.36
N THR A 210 -6.86 5.69 -1.24
CA THR A 210 -6.32 4.37 -0.84
C THR A 210 -6.63 3.26 -1.84
N ALA A 211 -7.91 3.01 -2.15
CA ALA A 211 -8.32 1.79 -2.87
C ALA A 211 -7.79 1.74 -4.30
N ARG A 212 -7.78 2.86 -5.02
CA ARG A 212 -7.30 2.93 -6.41
C ARG A 212 -5.84 2.46 -6.57
N LEU A 213 -4.96 2.74 -5.60
CA LEU A 213 -3.58 2.24 -5.66
C LEU A 213 -3.51 0.73 -5.41
N VAL A 214 -4.39 0.20 -4.56
CA VAL A 214 -4.52 -1.26 -4.33
C VAL A 214 -5.02 -1.95 -5.59
N GLU A 215 -6.04 -1.38 -6.24
CA GLU A 215 -6.55 -1.83 -7.53
C GLU A 215 -5.47 -1.82 -8.60
N ALA A 216 -4.79 -0.69 -8.80
CA ALA A 216 -3.76 -0.57 -9.82
C ALA A 216 -2.58 -1.51 -9.57
N ALA A 217 -2.23 -1.79 -8.31
CA ALA A 217 -1.22 -2.79 -7.99
C ALA A 217 -1.63 -4.19 -8.46
N ALA A 218 -2.83 -4.64 -8.09
CA ALA A 218 -3.33 -5.96 -8.47
C ALA A 218 -3.53 -6.08 -9.99
N VAL A 219 -4.18 -5.09 -10.60
CA VAL A 219 -4.46 -5.04 -12.04
C VAL A 219 -3.18 -5.03 -12.85
N SER A 220 -2.21 -4.16 -12.49
CA SER A 220 -0.94 -4.11 -13.20
C SER A 220 -0.19 -5.44 -13.10
N GLY A 221 -0.25 -6.10 -11.94
CA GLY A 221 0.26 -7.46 -11.74
C GLY A 221 -0.38 -8.49 -12.68
N ALA A 222 -1.71 -8.54 -12.73
CA ALA A 222 -2.43 -9.44 -13.63
C ALA A 222 -2.14 -9.13 -15.12
N VAL A 223 -2.05 -7.86 -15.49
CA VAL A 223 -1.73 -7.43 -16.87
C VAL A 223 -0.34 -7.89 -17.28
N VAL A 224 0.70 -7.66 -16.47
CA VAL A 224 2.06 -8.10 -16.82
C VAL A 224 2.22 -9.63 -16.74
N GLY A 225 1.42 -10.29 -15.90
CA GLY A 225 1.30 -11.73 -15.83
C GLY A 225 0.61 -12.37 -17.05
N GLY A 226 -0.07 -11.56 -17.87
CA GLY A 226 -0.71 -12.01 -19.10
C GLY A 226 -2.15 -12.47 -18.96
N GLY A 227 -2.84 -12.04 -17.90
CA GLY A 227 -4.26 -12.30 -17.72
C GLY A 227 -5.10 -11.66 -18.83
N GLY A 228 -6.16 -12.35 -19.23
CA GLY A 228 -7.16 -11.80 -20.15
C GLY A 228 -8.03 -10.74 -19.48
N ASP A 229 -8.81 -9.99 -20.26
CA ASP A 229 -9.63 -8.89 -19.72
C ASP A 229 -10.63 -9.33 -18.66
N GLY A 230 -11.21 -10.54 -18.79
CA GLY A 230 -12.10 -11.11 -17.78
C GLY A 230 -11.41 -11.38 -16.45
N GLU A 231 -10.17 -11.90 -16.48
CA GLU A 231 -9.38 -12.15 -15.25
C GLU A 231 -8.94 -10.83 -14.62
N VAL A 232 -8.47 -9.88 -15.44
CA VAL A 232 -8.07 -8.55 -14.99
C VAL A 232 -9.23 -7.82 -14.31
N GLU A 233 -10.44 -7.91 -14.85
CA GLU A 233 -11.61 -7.24 -14.28
C GLU A 233 -12.11 -7.92 -12.99
N ARG A 234 -11.98 -9.26 -12.87
CA ARG A 234 -12.18 -9.95 -11.58
C ARG A 234 -11.17 -9.50 -10.54
N VAL A 235 -9.90 -9.40 -10.91
CA VAL A 235 -8.83 -8.90 -10.03
C VAL A 235 -9.08 -7.46 -9.60
N ARG A 236 -9.58 -6.60 -10.50
CA ARG A 236 -9.95 -5.22 -10.16
C ARG A 236 -11.03 -5.18 -9.09
N ARG A 237 -12.13 -5.91 -9.25
CA ARG A 237 -13.21 -5.95 -8.25
C ARG A 237 -12.74 -6.53 -6.91
N TYR A 238 -11.95 -7.60 -6.94
CA TYR A 238 -11.31 -8.14 -5.74
C TYR A 238 -10.50 -7.05 -5.00
N ALA A 239 -9.64 -6.35 -5.72
CA ALA A 239 -8.74 -5.35 -5.15
C ALA A 239 -9.48 -4.08 -4.70
N HIS A 240 -10.59 -3.73 -5.35
CA HIS A 240 -11.48 -2.66 -4.93
C HIS A 240 -12.04 -2.92 -3.53
N PHE A 241 -12.63 -4.09 -3.31
CA PHE A 241 -13.15 -4.48 -2.00
C PHE A 241 -12.03 -4.60 -0.95
N LEU A 242 -10.87 -5.14 -1.33
CA LEU A 242 -9.70 -5.22 -0.46
C LEU A 242 -9.19 -3.82 -0.03
N GLY A 243 -9.16 -2.87 -0.96
CA GLY A 243 -8.73 -1.50 -0.71
C GLY A 243 -9.65 -0.77 0.25
N LEU A 244 -10.98 -0.88 0.04
CA LEU A 244 -11.98 -0.35 0.96
C LEU A 244 -11.89 -1.02 2.33
N LEU A 245 -11.76 -2.36 2.37
CA LEU A 245 -11.61 -3.12 3.62
C LEU A 245 -10.41 -2.63 4.43
N GLY A 246 -9.27 -2.43 3.77
CA GLY A 246 -8.05 -1.94 4.43
C GLY A 246 -8.25 -0.59 5.09
N GLN A 247 -9.04 0.30 4.47
CA GLN A 247 -9.33 1.61 5.03
C GLN A 247 -10.33 1.55 6.19
N VAL A 248 -11.40 0.75 6.09
CA VAL A 248 -12.32 0.55 7.22
C VAL A 248 -11.58 -0.04 8.43
N VAL A 249 -10.62 -0.96 8.18
CA VAL A 249 -9.74 -1.50 9.23
C VAL A 249 -8.87 -0.40 9.83
N ASP A 250 -8.24 0.46 9.02
CA ASP A 250 -7.41 1.56 9.51
C ASP A 250 -8.22 2.55 10.38
N ASP A 251 -9.42 2.93 9.96
CA ASP A 251 -10.31 3.80 10.74
C ASP A 251 -10.72 3.15 12.08
N VAL A 252 -11.01 1.84 12.07
CA VAL A 252 -11.34 1.09 13.30
C VAL A 252 -10.14 1.02 14.24
N LEU A 253 -8.94 0.80 13.69
CA LEU A 253 -7.70 0.75 14.46
C LEU A 253 -7.32 2.12 15.02
N ASP A 254 -7.57 3.22 14.31
CA ASP A 254 -7.30 4.58 14.81
C ASP A 254 -8.10 4.91 16.09
N VAL A 255 -9.31 4.37 16.19
CA VAL A 255 -10.20 4.55 17.35
C VAL A 255 -9.93 3.55 18.48
N THR A 256 -9.34 2.38 18.18
CA THR A 256 -9.22 1.27 19.15
C THR A 256 -7.80 0.89 19.56
N GLY A 257 -6.80 1.26 18.76
CA GLY A 257 -5.38 0.94 18.98
C GLY A 257 -4.59 2.05 19.65
N THR A 258 -3.39 1.72 20.14
CA THR A 258 -2.45 2.70 20.72
C THR A 258 -1.47 3.23 19.67
N SER A 259 -0.92 4.44 19.86
CA SER A 259 0.08 5.01 18.94
C SER A 259 1.31 4.11 18.75
N GLU A 260 1.71 3.39 19.82
CA GLU A 260 2.82 2.43 19.80
C GLU A 260 2.51 1.23 18.89
N GLN A 261 1.27 0.72 18.92
CA GLN A 261 0.84 -0.38 18.05
C GLN A 261 0.76 0.07 16.58
N LEU A 262 0.29 1.28 16.32
CA LEU A 262 0.07 1.78 14.96
C LEU A 262 1.33 2.37 14.31
N GLY A 263 2.36 2.71 15.10
CA GLY A 263 3.58 3.37 14.61
C GLY A 263 3.33 4.76 14.02
N LYS A 264 2.18 5.36 14.34
CA LYS A 264 1.70 6.72 14.00
C LYS A 264 0.90 7.29 15.19
N THR A 265 0.60 8.58 15.16
CA THR A 265 -0.23 9.25 16.19
C THR A 265 -1.67 8.73 16.15
N ALA A 266 -2.11 7.99 17.19
CA ALA A 266 -3.49 7.51 17.30
C ALA A 266 -4.47 8.63 17.68
N GLY A 267 -5.73 8.52 17.24
CA GLY A 267 -6.80 9.47 17.57
C GLY A 267 -6.71 10.82 16.86
N LYS A 268 -5.80 10.96 15.88
CA LYS A 268 -5.64 12.18 15.08
C LYS A 268 -6.90 12.47 14.27
N ASP A 269 -7.58 11.45 13.76
CA ASP A 269 -8.80 11.62 12.96
C ASP A 269 -9.92 12.27 13.79
N VAL A 270 -10.02 11.90 15.07
CA VAL A 270 -10.97 12.52 16.01
C VAL A 270 -10.59 13.97 16.29
N ALA A 271 -9.31 14.25 16.52
CA ALA A 271 -8.81 15.61 16.80
C ALA A 271 -8.98 16.56 15.60
N ALA A 272 -8.76 16.06 14.38
CA ALA A 272 -8.95 16.79 13.13
C ALA A 272 -10.41 16.85 12.66
N GLY A 273 -11.32 16.17 13.36
CA GLY A 273 -12.73 16.11 13.00
C GLY A 273 -12.97 15.43 11.65
N LYS A 274 -12.11 14.48 11.25
CA LYS A 274 -12.23 13.73 9.99
C LYS A 274 -13.51 12.89 9.98
N ALA A 275 -14.06 12.69 8.80
CA ALA A 275 -15.11 11.70 8.60
C ALA A 275 -14.45 10.32 8.51
N THR A 276 -14.94 9.37 9.31
CA THR A 276 -14.44 7.99 9.34
C THR A 276 -15.61 7.03 9.41
N TYR A 277 -15.43 5.77 9.01
CA TYR A 277 -16.51 4.79 9.07
C TYR A 277 -17.06 4.62 10.50
N PRO A 278 -16.25 4.45 11.56
CA PRO A 278 -16.77 4.37 12.93
C PRO A 278 -17.59 5.60 13.34
N ARG A 279 -17.28 6.80 12.84
CA ARG A 279 -18.04 8.02 13.12
C ARG A 279 -19.41 8.04 12.43
N LEU A 280 -19.49 7.55 11.19
CA LEU A 280 -20.73 7.60 10.39
C LEU A 280 -21.70 6.44 10.71
N MET A 281 -21.18 5.24 10.97
CA MET A 281 -21.99 4.02 11.13
C MET A 281 -21.82 3.33 12.49
N GLY A 282 -21.02 3.91 13.38
CA GLY A 282 -20.68 3.31 14.67
C GLY A 282 -19.70 2.14 14.52
N LEU A 283 -18.98 1.82 15.61
CA LEU A 283 -17.97 0.75 15.59
C LEU A 283 -18.56 -0.61 15.21
N LYS A 284 -19.80 -0.92 15.65
CA LYS A 284 -20.49 -2.16 15.29
C LYS A 284 -20.83 -2.20 13.80
N GLY A 285 -21.29 -1.07 13.24
CA GLY A 285 -21.59 -0.95 11.80
C GLY A 285 -20.34 -1.10 10.95
N ALA A 286 -19.25 -0.42 11.33
CA ALA A 286 -17.96 -0.54 10.65
C ALA A 286 -17.44 -1.99 10.64
N ARG A 287 -17.53 -2.72 11.75
CA ARG A 287 -17.13 -4.14 11.81
C ARG A 287 -18.01 -5.05 10.96
N ALA A 288 -19.31 -4.80 10.88
CA ALA A 288 -20.19 -5.53 9.96
C ALA A 288 -19.80 -5.26 8.50
N TYR A 289 -19.52 -4.01 8.16
CA TYR A 289 -19.10 -3.61 6.82
C TYR A 289 -17.75 -4.22 6.43
N MET A 290 -16.79 -4.34 7.36
CA MET A 290 -15.55 -5.10 7.13
C MET A 290 -15.84 -6.55 6.72
N GLY A 291 -16.77 -7.23 7.41
CA GLY A 291 -17.17 -8.60 7.07
C GLY A 291 -17.80 -8.71 5.69
N GLU A 292 -18.65 -7.75 5.31
CA GLU A 292 -19.25 -7.69 3.97
C GLU A 292 -18.20 -7.49 2.88
N LEU A 293 -17.25 -6.58 3.07
CA LEU A 293 -16.17 -6.31 2.10
C LEU A 293 -15.25 -7.52 1.94
N LEU A 294 -14.91 -8.21 3.05
CA LEU A 294 -14.12 -9.44 3.00
C LEU A 294 -14.85 -10.53 2.19
N ALA A 295 -16.14 -10.74 2.46
CA ALA A 295 -16.93 -11.74 1.75
C ALA A 295 -17.03 -11.41 0.25
N LYS A 296 -17.23 -10.14 -0.12
CA LYS A 296 -17.25 -9.69 -1.52
C LYS A 296 -15.91 -9.90 -2.21
N ALA A 297 -14.79 -9.60 -1.53
CA ALA A 297 -13.46 -9.86 -2.06
C ALA A 297 -13.26 -11.37 -2.30
N GLU A 298 -13.54 -12.22 -1.31
CA GLU A 298 -13.37 -13.67 -1.45
C GLU A 298 -14.26 -14.28 -2.54
N ALA A 299 -15.47 -13.76 -2.75
CA ALA A 299 -16.38 -14.21 -3.80
C ALA A 299 -15.81 -13.99 -5.22
N GLU A 300 -15.03 -12.91 -5.44
CA GLU A 300 -14.39 -12.67 -6.74
C GLU A 300 -13.35 -13.75 -7.10
N LEU A 301 -12.87 -14.51 -6.11
CA LEU A 301 -11.92 -15.61 -6.27
C LEU A 301 -12.60 -16.99 -6.41
N ASP A 302 -13.94 -17.06 -6.36
CA ASP A 302 -14.66 -18.34 -6.43
C ASP A 302 -14.61 -18.95 -7.85
N GLY A 303 -14.53 -20.28 -7.91
CA GLY A 303 -14.43 -21.02 -9.17
C GLY A 303 -13.09 -20.90 -9.91
N LEU A 304 -12.11 -20.18 -9.33
CA LEU A 304 -10.72 -20.20 -9.80
C LEU A 304 -9.93 -21.32 -9.11
N ASP A 305 -8.74 -21.62 -9.64
CA ASP A 305 -7.85 -22.62 -9.05
C ASP A 305 -7.50 -22.30 -7.58
N ALA A 306 -7.68 -23.28 -6.70
CA ALA A 306 -7.54 -23.10 -5.26
C ALA A 306 -6.09 -22.77 -4.86
N ALA A 307 -5.09 -23.38 -5.53
CA ALA A 307 -3.69 -23.12 -5.24
C ALA A 307 -3.27 -21.71 -5.67
N ARG A 308 -3.77 -21.25 -6.83
CA ARG A 308 -3.50 -19.90 -7.33
C ARG A 308 -4.21 -18.79 -6.56
N THR A 309 -5.39 -19.07 -6.00
CA THR A 309 -6.15 -18.09 -5.19
C THR A 309 -5.73 -18.03 -3.72
N ALA A 310 -5.04 -19.06 -3.22
CA ALA A 310 -4.63 -19.12 -1.81
C ALA A 310 -3.87 -17.86 -1.33
N PRO A 311 -2.87 -17.30 -2.05
CA PRO A 311 -2.20 -16.08 -1.60
C PRO A 311 -3.15 -14.89 -1.40
N LEU A 312 -4.09 -14.69 -2.32
CA LEU A 312 -5.04 -13.58 -2.29
C LEU A 312 -6.07 -13.76 -1.16
N ARG A 313 -6.63 -14.97 -0.99
CA ARG A 313 -7.55 -15.25 0.13
C ARG A 313 -6.90 -14.98 1.49
N HIS A 314 -5.66 -15.44 1.68
CA HIS A 314 -4.94 -15.17 2.92
C HIS A 314 -4.59 -13.68 3.09
N LEU A 315 -4.24 -12.97 2.00
CA LEU A 315 -4.01 -11.53 2.04
C LEU A 315 -5.26 -10.76 2.48
N ALA A 316 -6.45 -11.12 1.97
CA ALA A 316 -7.71 -10.49 2.36
C ALA A 316 -8.03 -10.71 3.84
N ARG A 317 -7.87 -11.95 4.33
CA ARG A 317 -8.06 -12.29 5.74
C ARG A 317 -7.04 -11.60 6.63
N PHE A 318 -5.78 -11.55 6.22
CA PHE A 318 -4.73 -10.83 6.92
C PHE A 318 -5.06 -9.34 7.03
N MET A 319 -5.53 -8.71 5.95
CA MET A 319 -5.96 -7.32 5.96
C MET A 319 -7.10 -7.08 6.95
N ALA A 320 -8.11 -7.97 6.98
CA ALA A 320 -9.26 -7.84 7.87
C ALA A 320 -8.93 -7.97 9.37
N HIS A 321 -7.89 -8.74 9.72
CA HIS A 321 -7.58 -9.11 11.11
C HIS A 321 -6.26 -8.53 11.63
N ARG A 322 -5.57 -7.69 10.85
CA ARG A 322 -4.33 -7.06 11.31
C ARG A 322 -4.57 -6.13 12.49
N GLN A 323 -3.56 -6.03 13.35
CA GLN A 323 -3.55 -5.18 14.54
C GLN A 323 -2.70 -3.90 14.38
N HIS A 324 -2.07 -3.74 13.21
CA HIS A 324 -1.18 -2.64 12.82
C HIS A 324 -1.02 -2.57 11.30
#